data_AF-A0A1F7LZR4-F1
#
_entry.id   AF-A0A1F7LZR4-F1
#
_cell.length_a   1.000
_cell.length_b   1.000
_cell.length_c   1.000
_cell.angle_alpha   90.00
_cell.angle_beta   90.00
_cell.angle_gamma   90.00
#
_symmetry.space_group_name_H-M   'P 1'
#
loop_
_entity.id
_entity.type
_entity.pdbx_description
1 polymer ?
#
loop_
_entity_poly.entity_id
_entity_poly.type
_entity_poly.pdbx_seq_one_letter_code
_entity_poly.pdbx_strand_id
1 'polypeptide(L)'
;MYAAMYGGDTMADMVRKQVYIEQRQERLLKERAKKYRVTEAELIRRAIDRGLERTASRAPDPDAWKRVEAFIARRRNQRVGQRQRAWTRDDLYDV
;
A
#
# COMPACT_ATOMS: atom_id res chain seq x y z
N MET A 1 -42.55 2.35 3.09
CA MET A 1 -42.21 3.63 3.75
C MET A 1 -40.80 3.59 4.37
N TYR A 2 -39.74 3.43 3.57
CA TYR A 2 -38.34 3.51 4.04
C TYR A 2 -37.46 4.43 3.17
N ALA A 3 -38.01 4.98 2.09
CA ALA A 3 -37.26 5.82 1.12
C ALA A 3 -37.19 7.30 1.50
N ALA A 4 -37.90 7.75 2.55
CA ALA A 4 -38.01 9.16 2.93
C ALA A 4 -37.07 9.61 4.07
N MET A 5 -36.28 8.69 4.66
CA MET A 5 -35.42 8.97 5.84
C MET A 5 -33.93 9.20 5.52
N TYR A 6 -33.51 9.06 4.25
CA TYR A 6 -32.16 9.41 3.84
C TYR A 6 -32.25 10.47 2.73
N GLY A 7 -32.02 11.71 3.14
CA GLY A 7 -32.07 12.90 2.28
C GLY A 7 -31.24 12.75 1.01
N GLY A 8 -31.94 12.77 -0.12
CA GLY A 8 -31.76 13.70 -1.24
C GLY A 8 -30.43 13.88 -1.96
N ASP A 9 -29.25 13.75 -1.34
CA ASP A 9 -28.02 14.32 -1.93
C ASP A 9 -26.78 13.41 -1.96
N THR A 10 -26.77 12.23 -1.35
CA THR A 10 -25.56 11.37 -1.30
C THR A 10 -25.44 10.35 -2.43
N MET A 11 -26.51 10.09 -3.18
CA MET A 11 -26.49 9.19 -4.35
C MET A 11 -26.14 9.91 -5.66
N ALA A 12 -26.13 11.24 -5.66
CA ALA A 12 -26.03 12.06 -6.88
C ALA A 12 -24.68 11.93 -7.61
N ASP A 13 -23.60 11.58 -6.90
CA ASP A 13 -22.24 11.47 -7.47
C ASP A 13 -21.79 10.03 -7.76
N MET A 14 -22.67 9.03 -7.65
CA MET A 14 -22.28 7.63 -7.83
C MET A 14 -22.26 7.20 -9.29
N VAL A 15 -21.09 6.84 -9.82
CA VAL A 15 -20.95 6.28 -11.17
C VAL A 15 -21.23 4.77 -11.17
N ARG A 16 -22.21 4.32 -11.98
CA ARG A 16 -22.51 2.88 -12.13
C ARG A 16 -21.39 2.18 -12.90
N LYS A 17 -20.77 1.18 -12.28
CA LYS A 17 -19.80 0.28 -12.91
C LYS A 17 -20.31 -1.16 -12.92
N GLN A 18 -20.13 -1.87 -14.04
CA GLN A 18 -20.36 -3.31 -14.16
C GLN A 18 -19.02 -4.02 -14.35
N VAL A 19 -18.79 -5.10 -13.61
CA VAL A 19 -17.57 -5.92 -13.67
C VAL A 19 -17.94 -7.39 -13.55
N TYR A 20 -17.22 -8.25 -14.24
CA TYR A 20 -17.29 -9.69 -14.05
C TYR A 20 -16.40 -10.09 -12.86
N ILE A 21 -16.91 -11.00 -12.03
CA ILE A 21 -16.19 -11.55 -10.87
C ILE A 21 -16.26 -13.07 -10.90
N GLU A 22 -15.29 -13.73 -10.27
CA GLU A 22 -15.28 -15.19 -10.18
C GLU A 22 -16.38 -15.70 -9.22
N GLN A 23 -16.87 -16.93 -9.42
CA GLN A 23 -17.84 -17.56 -8.50
C GLN A 23 -17.37 -17.57 -7.04
N ARG A 24 -16.06 -17.73 -6.82
CA ARG A 24 -15.46 -17.65 -5.48
C ARG A 24 -15.62 -16.26 -4.87
N GLN A 25 -15.44 -15.20 -5.65
CA GLN A 25 -15.55 -13.82 -5.19
C GLN A 25 -17.00 -13.47 -4.84
N GLU A 26 -17.96 -13.91 -5.67
CA GLU A 26 -19.40 -13.77 -5.41
C GLU A 26 -19.82 -14.39 -4.07
N ARG A 27 -19.40 -15.64 -3.81
CA ARG A 27 -19.69 -16.31 -2.53
C ARG A 27 -19.13 -15.52 -1.34
N LEU A 28 -17.86 -15.11 -1.43
CA LEU A 28 -17.21 -14.34 -0.37
C LEU A 28 -17.84 -12.96 -0.16
N LEU A 29 -18.34 -12.33 -1.21
CA LEU A 29 -19.00 -11.03 -1.15
C LEU A 29 -20.30 -11.14 -0.35
N LYS A 30 -21.15 -12.13 -0.67
CA LYS A 30 -22.40 -12.42 0.05
C LYS A 30 -22.17 -12.74 1.53
N GLU A 31 -21.25 -13.65 1.81
CA GLU A 31 -20.92 -14.06 3.18
C GLU A 31 -20.46 -12.87 4.03
N ARG A 32 -19.57 -12.03 3.49
CA ARG A 32 -19.02 -10.87 4.19
C ARG A 32 -20.03 -9.74 4.32
N ALA A 33 -20.83 -9.47 3.30
CA ALA A 33 -21.90 -8.47 3.37
C ALA A 33 -22.87 -8.81 4.51
N LYS A 34 -23.30 -10.08 4.61
CA LYS A 34 -24.12 -10.57 5.71
C LYS A 34 -23.42 -10.47 7.06
N LYS A 35 -22.16 -10.91 7.15
CA LYS A 35 -21.36 -10.85 8.39
C LYS A 35 -21.21 -9.42 8.92
N TYR A 36 -20.97 -8.46 8.03
CA TYR A 36 -20.76 -7.06 8.37
C TYR A 36 -22.04 -6.23 8.41
N ARG A 37 -23.20 -6.82 8.09
CA ARG A 37 -24.51 -6.15 8.02
C ARG A 37 -24.49 -4.91 7.12
N VAL A 38 -23.81 -5.00 5.98
CA VAL A 38 -23.77 -3.97 4.94
C VAL A 38 -24.20 -4.56 3.60
N THR A 39 -24.50 -3.72 2.61
CA THR A 39 -24.79 -4.19 1.26
C THR A 39 -23.51 -4.65 0.55
N GLU A 40 -23.66 -5.52 -0.44
CA GLU A 40 -22.56 -5.97 -1.30
C GLU A 40 -21.89 -4.79 -2.01
N ALA A 41 -22.68 -3.82 -2.49
CA ALA A 41 -22.18 -2.62 -3.14
C ALA A 41 -21.35 -1.75 -2.20
N GLU A 42 -21.77 -1.60 -0.94
CA GLU A 42 -21.02 -0.90 0.10
C GLU A 42 -19.70 -1.61 0.42
N LEU A 43 -19.74 -2.94 0.49
CA LEU A 43 -18.54 -3.74 0.71
C LEU A 43 -17.54 -3.61 -0.44
N ILE A 44 -18.02 -3.57 -1.70
CA ILE A 44 -17.20 -3.33 -2.89
C ILE A 44 -16.54 -1.95 -2.82
N ARG A 45 -17.30 -0.88 -2.53
CA ARG A 45 -16.74 0.48 -2.41
C ARG A 45 -15.63 0.54 -1.37
N ARG A 46 -15.90 0.07 -0.14
CA ARG A 46 -14.88 0.01 0.93
C ARG A 46 -13.66 -0.83 0.56
N ALA A 47 -13.83 -1.87 -0.26
CA ALA A 47 -12.71 -2.68 -0.73
C ALA A 47 -11.87 -1.93 -1.78
N ILE A 48 -12.51 -1.17 -2.67
CA ILE A 48 -11.84 -0.27 -3.62
C ILE A 48 -11.04 0.78 -2.85
N ASP A 49 -11.67 1.50 -1.90
CA ASP A 49 -11.00 2.56 -1.12
C ASP A 49 -9.77 2.01 -0.39
N ARG A 50 -9.92 0.93 0.38
CA ARG A 50 -8.79 0.28 1.07
C ARG A 50 -7.74 -0.30 0.13
N GLY A 51 -8.15 -0.69 -1.08
CA GLY A 51 -7.24 -1.20 -2.11
C GLY A 51 -6.38 -0.06 -2.65
N LEU A 52 -7.00 1.10 -2.92
CA LEU A 52 -6.34 2.32 -3.37
C LEU A 52 -5.44 2.91 -2.28
N GLU A 53 -5.86 2.92 -1.01
CA GLU A 53 -5.03 3.35 0.12
C GLU A 53 -3.80 2.46 0.31
N ARG A 54 -3.94 1.13 0.13
CA ARG A 54 -2.81 0.19 0.22
C ARG A 54 -1.90 0.22 -1.00
N THR A 55 -2.46 0.49 -2.18
CA THR A 55 -1.74 0.55 -3.45
C THR A 55 -1.16 1.95 -3.71
N ALA A 56 -1.63 2.96 -2.98
CA ALA A 56 -0.87 4.17 -2.69
C ALA A 56 0.37 3.75 -1.90
N SER A 57 1.31 3.13 -2.62
CA SER A 57 2.71 3.04 -2.27
C SER A 57 3.03 4.41 -1.75
N ARG A 58 3.35 4.50 -0.46
CA ARG A 58 3.89 5.69 0.20
C ARG A 58 4.70 6.43 -0.85
N ALA A 59 4.13 7.50 -1.41
CA ALA A 59 4.72 8.14 -2.58
C ALA A 59 6.19 8.35 -2.23
N PRO A 60 7.14 7.89 -3.06
CA PRO A 60 8.55 7.93 -2.70
C PRO A 60 8.83 9.34 -2.20
N ASP A 61 9.24 9.46 -0.93
CA ASP A 61 9.49 10.77 -0.33
C ASP A 61 10.51 11.45 -1.25
N PRO A 62 10.14 12.55 -1.94
CA PRO A 62 11.00 13.16 -2.94
C PRO A 62 12.31 13.65 -2.32
N ASP A 63 12.37 13.82 -1.00
CA ASP A 63 13.58 14.19 -0.27
C ASP A 63 14.33 12.98 0.29
N ALA A 64 13.76 11.78 0.30
CA ALA A 64 14.47 10.57 0.72
C ALA A 64 15.64 10.24 -0.22
N TRP A 65 15.47 10.42 -1.53
CA TRP A 65 16.55 10.23 -2.49
C TRP A 65 17.67 11.27 -2.31
N LYS A 66 17.30 12.53 -2.07
CA LYS A 66 18.28 13.60 -1.77
C LYS A 66 19.09 13.32 -0.51
N ARG A 67 18.48 12.73 0.53
CA ARG A 67 19.20 12.32 1.75
C ARG A 67 20.21 11.20 1.48
N VAL A 68 19.88 10.25 0.59
CA VAL A 68 20.82 9.20 0.16
C VAL A 68 21.98 9.80 -0.63
N GLU A 69 21.70 10.70 -1.57
CA GLU A 69 22.74 11.39 -2.35
C GLU A 69 23.67 12.21 -1.46
N ALA A 70 23.13 12.98 -0.51
CA ALA A 70 23.91 13.73 0.46
C ALA A 70 24.78 12.82 1.35
N PHE A 71 24.25 11.66 1.77
CA PHE A 71 25.01 10.67 2.53
C PHE A 71 26.18 10.09 1.72
N ILE A 72 25.95 9.70 0.47
CA ILE A 72 26.99 9.17 -0.43
C ILE A 72 28.05 10.23 -0.69
N ALA A 73 27.66 11.47 -0.98
CA ALA A 73 28.59 12.59 -1.19
C ALA A 73 29.44 12.88 0.06
N ARG A 74 28.81 12.93 1.24
CA ARG A 74 29.51 13.08 2.53
C ARG A 74 30.51 11.96 2.77
N ARG A 75 30.14 10.72 2.49
CA ARG A 75 31.01 9.55 2.68
C ARG A 75 32.16 9.51 1.67
N ARG A 76 31.92 9.93 0.42
CA ARG A 76 32.96 10.03 -0.62
C ARG A 76 34.04 11.05 -0.26
N ASN A 77 33.65 12.14 0.38
CA ASN A 77 34.56 13.21 0.80
C ASN A 77 35.25 12.93 2.15
N GLN A 78 34.81 11.91 2.89
CA GLN A 78 35.58 11.40 4.02
C GLN A 78 36.75 10.59 3.49
N ARG A 79 37.97 11.07 3.73
CA ARG A 79 39.19 10.26 3.57
C ARG A 79 39.10 9.13 4.59
N VAL A 80 38.61 7.97 4.17
CA VAL A 80 38.82 6.73 4.90
C VAL A 80 40.32 6.52 4.86
N GLY A 81 41.01 6.81 5.96
CA GLY A 81 42.43 6.50 6.08
C GLY A 81 42.61 5.05 5.64
N GLN A 82 43.57 4.79 4.76
CA GLN A 82 43.93 3.44 4.36
C GLN A 82 44.43 2.69 5.60
N ARG A 83 43.50 2.22 6.43
CA ARG A 83 43.83 1.30 7.50
C ARG A 83 44.11 -0.01 6.79
N GLN A 84 45.38 -0.41 6.81
CA GLN A 84 45.74 -1.70 6.23
C GLN A 84 44.87 -2.78 6.85
N ARG A 85 44.37 -3.68 5.99
CA ARG A 85 43.55 -4.81 6.43
C ARG A 85 44.34 -5.55 7.52
N ALA A 86 43.76 -5.69 8.70
CA ALA A 86 44.38 -6.41 9.81
C ALA A 86 44.16 -7.92 9.73
N TRP A 87 43.38 -8.38 8.74
CA TRP A 87 43.02 -9.77 8.52
C TRP A 87 43.44 -10.20 7.13
N THR A 88 43.91 -11.43 7.05
CA THR A 88 44.21 -12.17 5.84
C THR A 88 42.95 -12.88 5.34
N ARG A 89 42.91 -13.22 4.05
CA ARG A 89 41.70 -13.84 3.45
C ARG A 89 41.40 -15.22 4.06
N ASP A 90 42.44 -15.93 4.49
CA ASP A 90 42.33 -17.23 5.13
C ASP A 90 41.69 -17.16 6.52
N ASP A 91 41.91 -16.07 7.27
CA ASP A 91 41.26 -15.84 8.59
C ASP A 91 39.73 -15.74 8.52
N LEU A 92 39.16 -15.61 7.31
CA LEU A 92 37.72 -15.51 7.08
C LEU A 92 37.02 -16.87 6.97
N TYR A 93 37.78 -17.95 6.74
CA TYR A 93 37.25 -19.29 6.44
C TYR A 93 37.49 -20.32 7.54
N ASP A 94 38.30 -20.01 8.56
CA ASP A 94 38.41 -20.85 9.74
C ASP A 94 37.27 -20.55 10.72
N VAL A 95 36.24 -21.41 10.66
CA VAL A 95 35.13 -21.51 11.61
C VAL A 95 35.08 -22.92 12.17
#